data_AF-A0A8S4BKT0-F1
#
_entry.id   AF-A0A8S4BKT0-F1
#
_cell.length_a   1.000
_cell.length_b   1.000
_cell.length_c   1.000
_cell.angle_alpha   90.00
_cell.angle_beta   90.00
_cell.angle_gamma   90.00
#
_symmetry.space_group_name_H-M   'P 1'
#
loop_
_entity.id
_entity.type
_entity.pdbx_description
1 polymer ?
#
loop_
_entity_poly.entity_id
_entity_poly.type
_entity_poly.pdbx_seq_one_letter_code
_entity_poly.pdbx_strand_id
1 'polypeptide(L)'
;WFALLVLFYLHFSMRVGTAPICSSDGQAGCHVPPLADLFDRVIQQSSRMHGISSDLHSEFEQYFFPSGNIIGKRRCHTYDIITPDDKENAQRLGPEQLTEVILRLLVAWSDPLLPLPWSTLQDQSEDFNPQSHSKALEIPEMVDELKDGVQKMAERMKLEGVLGNTVGYISADSLVPSSTVSFYGQGELSPLYHHHDILYCLRRDSSKVKSYLCILKCTTLPELEC
;
A
#
# COMPACT_ATOMS: atom_id res chain seq x y z
N TRP A 1 -29.26 18.24 -24.90
CA TRP A 1 -28.48 17.00 -24.72
C TRP A 1 -27.12 17.27 -24.06
N PHE A 2 -26.23 18.09 -24.64
CA PHE A 2 -24.95 18.45 -23.98
C PHE A 2 -25.11 19.12 -22.60
N ALA A 3 -26.04 20.06 -22.45
CA ALA A 3 -26.27 20.73 -21.16
C ALA A 3 -26.79 19.78 -20.06
N LEU A 4 -27.58 18.76 -20.43
CA LEU A 4 -28.07 17.74 -19.50
C LEU A 4 -26.96 16.79 -19.08
N LEU A 5 -26.06 16.43 -20.00
CA LEU A 5 -24.87 15.62 -19.70
C LEU A 5 -23.92 16.36 -18.74
N VAL A 6 -23.70 17.66 -18.93
CA VAL A 6 -22.87 18.47 -18.03
C VAL A 6 -23.50 18.62 -16.66
N LEU A 7 -24.82 18.83 -16.57
CA LEU A 7 -25.53 18.88 -15.29
C LEU A 7 -25.53 17.52 -14.58
N PHE A 8 -25.63 16.41 -15.32
CA PHE A 8 -25.53 15.06 -14.77
C PHE A 8 -24.12 14.76 -14.28
N TYR A 9 -23.09 15.18 -15.01
CA TYR A 9 -21.68 15.06 -14.60
C TYR A 9 -21.38 15.89 -13.35
N LEU A 10 -21.83 17.15 -13.30
CA LEU A 10 -21.67 18.02 -12.13
C LEU A 10 -22.45 17.50 -10.92
N HIS A 11 -23.65 16.94 -11.11
CA HIS A 11 -24.40 16.27 -10.05
C HIS A 11 -23.66 15.03 -9.53
N PHE A 12 -22.99 14.28 -10.41
CA PHE A 12 -22.21 13.10 -10.02
C PHE A 12 -20.90 13.48 -9.32
N SER A 13 -20.22 14.52 -9.79
CA SER A 13 -18.99 15.07 -9.18
C SER A 13 -19.24 15.66 -7.79
N MET A 14 -20.45 16.16 -7.51
CA MET A 14 -20.84 16.68 -6.19
C MET A 14 -21.32 15.60 -5.20
N ARG A 15 -21.33 14.30 -5.59
CA ARG A 15 -21.91 13.22 -4.77
C ARG A 15 -21.00 12.06 -4.40
N VAL A 16 -19.68 12.19 -4.54
CA VAL A 16 -18.74 11.25 -3.90
C VAL A 16 -17.70 12.02 -3.08
N GLY A 17 -18.19 12.77 -2.09
CA GLY A 17 -17.48 12.88 -0.83
C GLY A 17 -18.16 11.87 0.09
N THR A 18 -17.48 10.78 0.46
CA THR A 18 -17.96 9.93 1.54
C THR A 18 -17.96 10.79 2.81
N ALA A 19 -19.13 11.32 3.15
CA ALA A 19 -19.34 11.95 4.44
C ALA A 19 -19.07 10.89 5.51
N PRO A 20 -18.41 11.23 6.64
CA PRO A 20 -18.26 10.29 7.72
C PRO A 20 -19.66 9.84 8.16
N ILE A 21 -19.88 8.53 8.20
CA ILE A 21 -21.07 7.95 8.82
C ILE A 21 -20.93 8.22 10.32
N CYS A 22 -21.43 9.35 10.78
CA CYS A 22 -21.55 9.66 12.20
C CYS A 22 -22.72 8.82 12.72
N SER A 23 -22.47 7.91 13.66
CA SER A 23 -23.51 7.04 14.24
C SER A 23 -24.66 7.88 14.81
N SER A 24 -25.88 7.59 14.35
CA SER A 24 -27.11 8.29 14.70
C SER A 24 -27.71 7.80 16.02
N ASP A 25 -26.91 7.74 17.08
CA ASP A 25 -27.46 7.55 18.43
C ASP A 25 -26.94 8.68 19.33
N GLY A 26 -27.90 9.40 19.89
CA GLY A 26 -27.73 10.75 20.44
C GLY A 26 -26.54 10.89 21.37
N GLN A 27 -25.81 12.00 21.18
CA GLN A 27 -24.76 12.54 22.06
C GLN A 27 -23.31 12.19 21.72
N ALA A 28 -22.90 12.41 20.47
CA ALA A 28 -21.52 12.81 20.14
C ALA A 28 -21.51 13.54 18.80
N GLY A 29 -20.88 14.71 18.72
CA GLY A 29 -20.61 15.34 17.42
C GLY A 29 -19.76 14.41 16.55
N CYS A 30 -19.72 14.63 15.24
CA CYS A 30 -18.75 13.91 14.41
C CYS A 30 -17.34 14.35 14.83
N HIS A 31 -16.70 13.60 15.71
CA HIS A 31 -15.37 13.90 16.21
C HIS A 31 -14.35 13.56 15.14
N VAL A 32 -13.56 14.55 14.74
CA VAL A 32 -12.39 14.32 13.90
C VAL A 32 -11.42 13.45 14.70
N PRO A 33 -11.00 12.28 14.18
CA PRO A 33 -10.11 11.39 14.91
C PRO A 33 -8.78 12.10 15.23
N PRO A 34 -8.25 11.94 16.46
CA PRO A 34 -6.90 12.37 16.82
C PRO A 34 -5.85 11.81 15.84
N LEU A 35 -4.75 12.54 15.65
CA LEU A 35 -3.66 12.08 14.79
C LEU A 35 -3.07 10.73 15.25
N ALA A 36 -2.99 10.50 16.56
CA ALA A 36 -2.57 9.22 17.13
C ALA A 36 -3.46 8.05 16.67
N ASP A 37 -4.79 8.24 16.68
CA ASP A 37 -5.75 7.23 16.25
C ASP A 37 -5.63 6.94 14.76
N LEU A 38 -5.33 7.96 13.94
CA LEU A 38 -5.07 7.77 12.51
C LEU A 38 -3.81 6.93 12.30
N PHE A 39 -2.72 7.22 13.02
CA PHE A 39 -1.50 6.42 13.00
C PHE A 39 -1.78 4.96 13.38
N ASP A 40 -2.51 4.73 14.47
CA ASP A 40 -2.83 3.37 14.93
C ASP A 40 -3.61 2.57 13.90
N ARG A 41 -4.61 3.21 13.25
CA ARG A 41 -5.39 2.56 12.19
C ARG A 41 -4.53 2.21 10.97
N VAL A 42 -3.72 3.14 10.45
CA VAL A 42 -2.89 2.85 9.27
C VAL A 42 -1.77 1.85 9.58
N ILE A 43 -1.20 1.89 10.78
CA ILE A 43 -0.20 0.90 11.23
C ILE A 43 -0.86 -0.48 11.33
N GLN A 44 -2.05 -0.58 11.93
CA GLN A 44 -2.78 -1.84 12.02
C GLN A 44 -3.08 -2.42 10.63
N GLN A 45 -3.56 -1.60 9.70
CA GLN A 45 -3.84 -2.04 8.32
C GLN A 45 -2.57 -2.46 7.58
N SER A 46 -1.48 -1.69 7.69
CA SER A 46 -0.19 -2.07 7.08
C SER A 46 0.38 -3.36 7.66
N SER A 47 0.18 -3.61 8.96
CA SER A 47 0.58 -4.85 9.63
C SER A 47 -0.20 -6.05 9.10
N ARG A 48 -1.53 -5.91 8.92
CA ARG A 48 -2.38 -6.94 8.30
C ARG A 48 -1.93 -7.26 6.87
N MET A 49 -1.74 -6.23 6.04
CA MET A 49 -1.27 -6.38 4.65
C MET A 49 0.08 -7.11 4.58
N HIS A 50 1.03 -6.74 5.44
CA HIS A 50 2.32 -7.42 5.50
C HIS A 50 2.22 -8.86 6.00
N GLY A 51 1.35 -9.14 6.98
CA GLY A 51 1.10 -10.50 7.46
C GLY A 51 0.59 -11.39 6.32
N ILE A 52 -0.42 -10.94 5.59
CA ILE A 52 -0.98 -11.69 4.45
C ILE A 52 0.06 -11.86 3.34
N SER A 53 0.81 -10.81 2.99
CA SER A 53 1.87 -10.92 1.99
C SER A 53 2.98 -11.91 2.39
N SER A 54 3.34 -11.95 3.68
CA SER A 54 4.31 -12.89 4.21
C SER A 54 3.79 -14.33 4.16
N ASP A 55 2.53 -14.56 4.52
CA ASP A 55 1.88 -15.86 4.42
C ASP A 55 1.90 -16.35 2.96
N LEU A 56 1.40 -15.52 2.03
CA LEU A 56 1.32 -15.86 0.61
C LEU A 56 2.68 -16.23 0.02
N HIS A 57 3.72 -15.44 0.31
CA HIS A 57 5.07 -15.73 -0.14
C HIS A 57 5.59 -17.06 0.43
N SER A 58 5.37 -17.30 1.73
CA SER A 58 5.89 -18.50 2.41
C SER A 58 5.19 -19.77 1.93
N GLU A 59 3.86 -19.73 1.79
CA GLU A 59 3.05 -20.83 1.25
C GLU A 59 3.42 -21.12 -0.21
N PHE A 60 3.64 -20.08 -1.02
CA PHE A 60 4.06 -20.23 -2.41
C PHE A 60 5.45 -20.86 -2.54
N GLU A 61 6.44 -20.42 -1.76
CA GLU A 61 7.78 -21.02 -1.74
C GLU A 61 7.74 -22.47 -1.24
N GLN A 62 6.96 -22.76 -0.20
CA GLN A 62 6.84 -24.12 0.34
C GLN A 62 6.26 -25.09 -0.69
N TYR A 63 5.28 -24.64 -1.48
CA TYR A 63 4.59 -25.48 -2.45
C TYR A 63 5.38 -25.63 -3.76
N PHE A 64 5.83 -24.53 -4.36
CA PHE A 64 6.45 -24.53 -5.70
C PHE A 64 7.98 -24.58 -5.68
N PHE A 65 8.63 -24.25 -4.56
CA PHE A 65 10.10 -24.22 -4.41
C PHE A 65 10.61 -24.92 -3.13
N PRO A 66 10.16 -26.16 -2.82
CA PRO A 66 10.47 -26.84 -1.54
C PRO A 66 11.97 -27.12 -1.34
N SER A 67 12.76 -27.17 -2.43
CA SER A 67 14.21 -27.41 -2.40
C SER A 67 15.05 -26.14 -2.19
N GLY A 68 14.42 -24.96 -2.10
CA GLY A 68 15.08 -23.68 -1.79
C GLY A 68 15.98 -23.11 -2.89
N ASN A 69 16.08 -23.76 -4.05
CA ASN A 69 16.94 -23.32 -5.16
C ASN A 69 16.23 -22.26 -6.02
N ILE A 70 16.09 -21.05 -5.48
CA ILE A 70 15.60 -19.90 -6.24
C ILE A 70 16.81 -19.11 -6.75
N ILE A 71 17.21 -19.42 -7.99
CA ILE A 71 18.31 -18.72 -8.69
C ILE A 71 17.68 -17.58 -9.49
N GLY A 72 17.70 -16.37 -8.93
CA GLY A 72 17.12 -15.19 -9.58
C GLY A 72 17.60 -13.88 -8.96
N LYS A 73 17.76 -12.83 -9.78
CA LYS A 73 18.01 -11.48 -9.26
C LYS A 73 16.72 -10.97 -8.64
N ARG A 74 16.71 -10.86 -7.31
CA ARG A 74 15.65 -10.27 -6.46
C ARG A 74 15.51 -8.76 -6.68
N ARG A 75 15.27 -8.33 -7.91
CA ARG A 75 15.00 -6.93 -8.25
C ARG A 75 13.50 -6.72 -8.25
N CYS A 76 13.07 -5.64 -7.62
CA CYS A 76 11.67 -5.22 -7.58
C CYS A 76 11.50 -3.97 -8.44
N HIS A 77 10.33 -3.80 -9.03
CA HIS A 77 9.99 -2.61 -9.82
C HIS A 77 10.15 -1.30 -9.03
N THR A 78 10.05 -1.37 -7.71
CA THR A 78 10.29 -0.26 -6.75
C THR A 78 11.76 0.02 -6.47
N TYR A 79 12.72 -0.61 -7.14
CA TYR A 79 14.16 -0.40 -6.90
C TYR A 79 14.59 1.07 -7.09
N ASP A 80 13.97 1.80 -8.02
CA ASP A 80 14.28 3.21 -8.27
C ASP A 80 13.69 4.16 -7.22
N ILE A 81 12.84 3.65 -6.32
CA ILE A 81 12.36 4.41 -5.16
C ILE A 81 13.46 4.39 -4.11
N ILE A 82 14.07 5.54 -3.86
CA ILE A 82 15.09 5.68 -2.81
C ILE A 82 14.41 5.47 -1.46
N THR A 83 14.63 4.29 -0.88
CA THR A 83 14.13 3.93 0.45
C THR A 83 15.30 3.79 1.41
N PRO A 84 15.21 4.27 2.65
CA PRO A 84 16.24 4.03 3.65
C PRO A 84 16.33 2.53 3.98
N ASP A 85 17.52 1.95 3.88
CA ASP A 85 17.73 0.51 4.04
C ASP A 85 17.73 0.05 5.52
N ASP A 86 17.98 0.97 6.45
CA ASP A 86 18.01 0.72 7.89
C ASP A 86 17.18 1.73 8.70
N LYS A 87 16.92 1.38 9.96
CA LYS A 87 16.09 2.16 10.88
C LYS A 87 16.70 3.53 11.13
N GLU A 88 18.02 3.60 11.28
CA GLU A 88 18.76 4.83 11.56
C GLU A 88 18.63 5.83 10.41
N ASN A 89 18.74 5.37 9.16
CA ASN A 89 18.53 6.18 7.96
C ASN A 89 17.06 6.59 7.81
N ALA A 90 16.12 5.73 8.17
CA ALA A 90 14.71 6.08 8.15
C ALA A 90 14.36 7.14 9.20
N GLN A 91 14.96 7.08 10.39
CA GLN A 91 14.81 8.10 11.43
C GLN A 91 15.46 9.45 11.07
N ARG A 92 16.46 9.45 10.17
CA ARG A 92 17.07 10.68 9.64
C ARG A 92 16.17 11.38 8.62
N LEU A 93 15.25 10.68 7.97
CA LEU A 93 14.27 11.30 7.10
C LEU A 93 13.30 12.12 7.95
N GLY A 94 13.02 13.35 7.51
CA GLY A 94 11.96 14.15 8.12
C GLY A 94 10.58 13.53 7.85
N PRO A 95 9.55 13.89 8.66
CA PRO A 95 8.19 13.38 8.49
C PRO A 95 7.63 13.53 7.07
N GLU A 96 7.96 14.62 6.38
CA GLU A 96 7.58 14.90 4.99
C GLU A 96 8.16 13.88 4.01
N GLN A 97 9.48 13.68 4.03
CA GLN A 97 10.17 12.74 3.13
C GLN A 97 9.76 11.29 3.40
N LEU A 98 9.60 10.91 4.68
CA LEU A 98 9.19 9.56 5.04
C LEU A 98 7.75 9.28 4.59
N THR A 99 6.84 10.25 4.74
CA THR A 99 5.46 10.17 4.24
C THR A 99 5.42 10.03 2.72
N GLU A 100 6.25 10.79 2.00
CA GLU A 100 6.36 10.72 0.55
C GLU A 100 6.84 9.33 0.09
N VAL A 101 7.88 8.77 0.72
CA VAL A 101 8.38 7.43 0.38
C VAL A 101 7.31 6.36 0.61
N ILE A 102 6.56 6.44 1.71
CA ILE A 102 5.44 5.51 1.98
C ILE A 102 4.40 5.57 0.85
N LEU A 103 3.98 6.77 0.45
CA LEU A 103 2.97 6.95 -0.60
C LEU A 103 3.49 6.51 -1.98
N ARG A 104 4.76 6.75 -2.31
CA ARG A 104 5.38 6.24 -3.55
C ARG A 104 5.36 4.72 -3.60
N LEU A 105 5.68 4.04 -2.50
CA LEU A 105 5.61 2.58 -2.43
C LEU A 105 4.18 2.09 -2.64
N LEU A 106 3.19 2.67 -1.97
CA LEU A 106 1.79 2.26 -2.10
C LEU A 106 1.25 2.47 -3.52
N VAL A 107 1.55 3.62 -4.14
CA VAL A 107 1.18 3.91 -5.54
C VAL A 107 1.86 2.95 -6.50
N ALA A 108 3.14 2.61 -6.28
CA ALA A 108 3.85 1.65 -7.12
C ALA A 108 3.17 0.27 -7.14
N TRP A 109 2.49 -0.09 -6.06
CA TRP A 109 1.77 -1.35 -5.93
C TRP A 109 0.32 -1.30 -6.41
N SER A 110 -0.26 -0.13 -6.71
CA SER A 110 -1.63 -0.04 -7.24
C SER A 110 -1.79 -0.74 -8.62
N ASP A 111 -0.79 -0.69 -9.50
CA ASP A 111 -0.86 -1.31 -10.84
C ASP A 111 -0.42 -2.79 -10.91
N PRO A 112 0.70 -3.23 -10.29
CA PRO A 112 1.19 -4.61 -10.38
C PRO A 112 0.27 -5.65 -9.74
N LEU A 113 -0.74 -5.18 -8.99
CA LEU A 113 -1.75 -6.00 -8.33
C LEU A 113 -3.04 -6.16 -9.16
N LEU A 114 -3.13 -5.53 -10.34
CA LEU A 114 -4.12 -5.89 -11.35
C LEU A 114 -4.07 -7.41 -11.57
N PRO A 115 -5.23 -8.08 -11.71
CA PRO A 115 -5.37 -9.47 -11.32
C PRO A 115 -4.28 -10.31 -11.96
N LEU A 116 -3.31 -10.72 -11.14
CA LEU A 116 -2.42 -11.80 -11.51
C LEU A 116 -3.35 -12.92 -11.96
N PRO A 117 -3.11 -13.58 -13.09
CA PRO A 117 -3.91 -14.73 -13.45
C PRO A 117 -3.52 -15.88 -12.52
N TRP A 118 -3.94 -15.80 -11.24
CA TRP A 118 -3.87 -16.90 -10.27
C TRP A 118 -4.64 -18.12 -10.79
N SER A 119 -5.61 -17.90 -11.69
CA SER A 119 -6.26 -18.94 -12.50
C SER A 119 -5.27 -19.78 -13.31
N THR A 120 -4.15 -19.21 -13.78
CA THR A 120 -3.09 -19.97 -14.47
C THR A 120 -2.28 -20.85 -13.51
N LEU A 121 -2.21 -20.51 -12.22
CA LEU A 121 -1.65 -21.39 -11.19
C LEU A 121 -2.63 -22.52 -10.84
N GLN A 122 -3.93 -22.24 -10.87
CA GLN A 122 -4.98 -23.20 -10.54
C GLN A 122 -5.05 -24.37 -11.53
N ASP A 123 -4.82 -24.14 -12.82
CA ASP A 123 -4.71 -25.20 -13.84
C ASP A 123 -3.43 -26.07 -13.68
N GLN A 124 -2.41 -25.57 -12.98
CA GLN A 124 -1.15 -26.30 -12.76
C GLN A 124 -1.08 -27.02 -11.40
N SER A 125 -1.98 -26.72 -10.47
CA SER A 125 -1.97 -27.34 -9.14
C SER A 125 -3.38 -27.45 -8.56
N GLU A 126 -3.96 -28.66 -8.63
CA GLU A 126 -5.25 -28.99 -8.01
C GLU A 126 -5.24 -28.81 -6.46
N ASP A 127 -4.05 -28.73 -5.84
CA ASP A 127 -3.87 -28.67 -4.38
C ASP A 127 -3.40 -27.31 -3.82
N PHE A 128 -3.34 -26.23 -4.63
CA PHE A 128 -3.00 -24.91 -4.06
C PHE A 128 -4.12 -24.43 -3.14
N ASN A 129 -3.77 -24.06 -1.90
CA ASN A 129 -4.71 -23.77 -0.83
C ASN A 129 -5.72 -22.66 -1.25
N PRO A 130 -7.03 -22.97 -1.31
CA PRO A 130 -8.05 -21.99 -1.73
C PRO A 130 -8.12 -20.77 -0.79
N GLN A 131 -7.65 -20.89 0.45
CA GLN A 131 -7.55 -19.76 1.39
C GLN A 131 -6.40 -18.79 1.03
N SER A 132 -5.34 -19.25 0.37
CA SER A 132 -4.26 -18.40 -0.11
C SER A 132 -4.72 -17.57 -1.31
N HIS A 133 -5.55 -18.17 -2.17
CA HIS A 133 -6.16 -17.45 -3.28
C HIS A 133 -7.09 -16.31 -2.79
N SER A 134 -7.97 -16.58 -1.82
CA SER A 134 -8.86 -15.55 -1.27
C SER A 134 -8.07 -14.40 -0.63
N LYS A 135 -7.04 -14.71 0.16
CA LYS A 135 -6.10 -13.74 0.73
C LYS A 135 -5.42 -12.86 -0.33
N ALA A 136 -5.00 -13.44 -1.46
CA ALA A 136 -4.34 -12.71 -2.53
C ALA A 136 -5.27 -11.70 -3.22
N LEU A 137 -6.55 -12.05 -3.36
CA LEU A 137 -7.57 -11.16 -3.93
C LEU A 137 -7.89 -9.95 -3.04
N GLU A 138 -7.61 -10.02 -1.73
CA GLU A 138 -7.83 -8.89 -0.81
C GLU A 138 -6.71 -7.83 -0.89
N ILE A 139 -5.51 -8.20 -1.34
CA ILE A 139 -4.33 -7.32 -1.32
C ILE A 139 -4.50 -6.01 -2.12
N PRO A 140 -5.06 -6.01 -3.35
CA PRO A 140 -5.26 -4.76 -4.11
C PRO A 140 -6.12 -3.75 -3.34
N GLU A 141 -7.22 -4.21 -2.75
CA GLU A 141 -8.11 -3.38 -1.94
C GLU A 141 -7.38 -2.84 -0.70
N MET A 142 -6.61 -3.68 0.00
CA MET A 142 -5.82 -3.24 1.16
C MET A 142 -4.78 -2.17 0.79
N VAL A 143 -4.14 -2.26 -0.37
CA VAL A 143 -3.18 -1.24 -0.83
C VAL A 143 -3.89 0.08 -1.08
N ASP A 144 -5.06 0.06 -1.71
CA ASP A 144 -5.85 1.27 -1.97
C ASP A 144 -6.39 1.91 -0.69
N GLU A 145 -6.93 1.10 0.23
CA GLU A 145 -7.38 1.56 1.55
C GLU A 145 -6.23 2.15 2.37
N LEU A 146 -5.06 1.51 2.35
CA LEU A 146 -3.89 1.99 3.07
C LEU A 146 -3.36 3.29 2.47
N LYS A 147 -3.34 3.42 1.14
CA LYS A 147 -2.97 4.66 0.44
C LYS A 147 -3.89 5.81 0.85
N ASP A 148 -5.20 5.61 0.80
CA ASP A 148 -6.19 6.63 1.22
C ASP A 148 -6.04 6.97 2.71
N GLY A 149 -5.83 5.97 3.57
CA GLY A 149 -5.57 6.17 5.00
C GLY A 149 -4.32 7.00 5.27
N VAL A 150 -3.22 6.74 4.57
CA VAL A 150 -1.97 7.51 4.68
C VAL A 150 -2.14 8.94 4.14
N GLN A 151 -2.89 9.14 3.07
CA GLN A 151 -3.21 10.48 2.55
C GLN A 151 -4.00 11.30 3.59
N LYS A 152 -5.06 10.73 4.17
CA LYS A 152 -5.84 11.37 5.25
C LYS A 152 -5.00 11.68 6.49
N MET A 153 -4.09 10.78 6.86
CA MET A 153 -3.13 11.00 7.94
C MET A 153 -2.18 12.16 7.62
N ALA A 154 -1.63 12.21 6.40
CA ALA A 154 -0.74 13.29 5.95
C ALA A 154 -1.45 14.65 5.93
N GLU A 155 -2.70 14.70 5.47
CA GLU A 155 -3.54 15.90 5.55
C GLU A 155 -3.72 16.37 7.00
N ARG A 156 -3.95 15.43 7.93
CA ARG A 156 -4.05 15.75 9.35
C ARG A 156 -2.73 16.27 9.92
N MET A 157 -1.61 15.64 9.61
CA MET A 157 -0.28 16.10 10.01
C MET A 157 0.02 17.52 9.51
N LYS A 158 -0.42 17.85 8.29
CA LYS A 158 -0.32 19.21 7.74
C LYS A 158 -1.15 20.23 8.54
N LEU A 159 -2.38 19.88 8.91
CA LEU A 159 -3.23 20.74 9.74
C LEU A 159 -2.65 20.99 11.13
N GLU A 160 -1.90 20.03 11.68
CA GLU A 160 -1.22 20.15 12.97
C GLU A 160 0.18 20.81 12.86
N GLY A 161 0.58 21.24 11.66
CA GLY A 161 1.87 21.91 11.43
C GLY A 161 3.09 20.99 11.47
N VAL A 162 2.88 19.67 11.46
CA VAL A 162 3.94 18.65 11.40
C VAL A 162 4.56 18.60 9.99
N LEU A 163 3.73 18.77 8.96
CA LEU A 163 4.17 18.83 7.57
C LEU A 163 4.14 20.27 7.05
N GLY A 164 5.14 20.62 6.22
CA GLY A 164 5.20 21.93 5.57
C GLY A 164 4.06 22.17 4.56
N ASN A 165 3.81 23.44 4.24
CA ASN A 165 2.80 23.83 3.24
C ASN A 165 3.13 23.33 1.81
N THR A 166 4.38 22.93 1.57
CA THR A 166 4.88 22.31 0.32
C THR A 166 4.28 20.95 0.03
N VAL A 167 3.68 20.28 1.03
CA VAL A 167 2.84 19.08 0.86
C VAL A 167 1.47 19.47 0.28
N GLY A 168 1.46 20.26 -0.78
CA GLY A 168 0.29 20.56 -1.61
C GLY A 168 0.22 19.70 -2.86
N TYR A 169 1.19 18.81 -3.08
CA TYR A 169 1.37 18.15 -4.36
C TYR A 169 1.83 16.69 -4.23
N ILE A 170 1.33 15.95 -3.22
CA ILE A 170 1.32 14.49 -3.31
C ILE A 170 0.09 14.08 -4.15
N SER A 171 -0.01 14.63 -5.37
CA SER A 171 -0.96 14.14 -6.36
C SER A 171 -0.48 12.76 -6.78
N ALA A 172 -1.37 11.77 -6.75
CA ALA A 172 -1.10 10.39 -7.15
C ALA A 172 -0.37 10.30 -8.50
N ASP A 173 -0.66 11.22 -9.42
CA ASP A 173 -0.04 11.34 -10.75
C ASP A 173 1.46 11.66 -10.74
N SER A 174 1.97 12.33 -9.69
CA SER A 174 3.41 12.65 -9.56
C SER A 174 4.25 11.52 -8.96
N LEU A 175 3.57 10.51 -8.41
CA LEU A 175 4.18 9.41 -7.65
C LEU A 175 4.29 8.11 -8.46
N VAL A 176 3.74 8.08 -9.67
CA VAL A 176 3.74 6.90 -10.54
C VAL A 176 5.18 6.58 -10.95
N PRO A 177 5.76 5.46 -10.49
CA PRO A 177 7.04 5.03 -11.00
C PRO A 177 6.86 4.61 -12.46
N SER A 178 7.75 5.10 -13.33
CA SER A 178 7.68 4.88 -14.79
C SER A 178 7.80 3.41 -15.25
N SER A 179 7.90 2.45 -14.32
CA SER A 179 8.38 1.09 -14.55
C SER A 179 7.42 -0.05 -14.15
N THR A 180 6.23 0.20 -13.61
CA THR A 180 5.38 -0.86 -13.01
C THR A 180 4.94 -1.95 -13.99
N VAL A 181 4.46 -1.57 -15.19
CA VAL A 181 3.87 -2.52 -16.15
C VAL A 181 4.91 -3.24 -17.01
N SER A 182 6.07 -2.63 -17.29
CA SER A 182 7.12 -3.24 -18.11
C SER A 182 8.09 -4.13 -17.33
N PHE A 183 8.22 -3.93 -16.01
CA PHE A 183 9.27 -4.58 -15.22
C PHE A 183 9.15 -6.10 -15.18
N TYR A 184 7.93 -6.63 -15.01
CA TYR A 184 7.69 -8.07 -14.96
C TYR A 184 7.34 -8.69 -16.32
N GLY A 185 7.06 -7.86 -17.34
CA GLY A 185 6.70 -8.32 -18.69
C GLY A 185 7.88 -8.56 -19.65
N GLN A 186 9.13 -8.37 -19.21
CA GLN A 186 10.29 -8.27 -20.11
C GLN A 186 11.21 -9.52 -20.18
N GLY A 187 10.72 -10.72 -19.89
CA GLY A 187 11.54 -11.94 -20.02
C GLY A 187 10.76 -13.24 -20.21
N GLU A 188 11.38 -14.22 -20.89
CA GLU A 188 10.94 -15.62 -21.03
C GLU A 188 11.05 -16.41 -19.70
N LEU A 189 10.68 -15.82 -18.56
CA LEU A 189 10.63 -16.55 -17.29
C LEU A 189 9.30 -17.29 -17.18
N SER A 190 9.35 -18.51 -16.63
CA SER A 190 8.12 -19.27 -16.34
C SER A 190 7.18 -18.46 -15.43
N PRO A 191 5.85 -18.54 -15.63
CA PRO A 191 4.85 -17.87 -14.79
C PRO A 191 5.07 -18.07 -13.28
N LEU A 192 5.63 -19.20 -12.86
CA LEU A 192 5.95 -19.47 -11.44
C LEU A 192 7.00 -18.52 -10.87
N TYR A 193 8.07 -18.22 -11.62
CA TYR A 193 9.09 -17.27 -11.19
C TYR A 193 8.57 -15.83 -11.17
N HIS A 194 7.69 -15.48 -12.11
CA HIS A 194 7.02 -14.19 -12.12
C HIS A 194 6.16 -13.99 -10.86
N HIS A 195 5.34 -14.98 -10.49
CA HIS A 195 4.55 -14.92 -9.25
C HIS A 195 5.44 -14.90 -8.00
N HIS A 196 6.53 -15.68 -8.00
CA HIS A 196 7.51 -15.64 -6.92
C HIS A 196 8.08 -14.23 -6.71
N ASP A 197 8.58 -13.59 -7.78
CA ASP A 197 9.19 -12.26 -7.71
C ASP A 197 8.20 -11.22 -7.20
N ILE A 198 6.93 -11.29 -7.65
CA ILE A 198 5.88 -10.36 -7.20
C ILE A 198 5.59 -10.55 -5.71
N LEU A 199 5.38 -11.79 -5.26
CA LEU A 199 5.12 -12.07 -3.84
C LEU A 199 6.33 -11.69 -2.96
N TYR A 200 7.54 -11.93 -3.45
CA TYR A 200 8.78 -11.55 -2.78
C TYR A 200 8.86 -10.03 -2.60
N CYS A 201 8.64 -9.29 -3.67
CA CYS A 201 8.70 -7.84 -3.68
C CYS A 201 7.58 -7.21 -2.85
N LEU A 202 6.36 -7.76 -2.92
CA LEU A 202 5.23 -7.29 -2.12
C LEU A 202 5.55 -7.44 -0.63
N ARG A 203 6.07 -8.60 -0.22
CA ARG A 203 6.43 -8.86 1.18
C ARG A 203 7.50 -7.89 1.68
N ARG A 204 8.49 -7.62 0.83
CA ARG A 204 9.59 -6.69 1.13
C ARG A 204 9.04 -5.26 1.32
N ASP A 205 8.25 -4.79 0.38
CA ASP A 205 7.78 -3.41 0.37
C ASP A 205 6.67 -3.16 1.41
N SER A 206 5.81 -4.14 1.66
CA SER A 206 4.84 -4.09 2.76
C SER A 206 5.53 -4.01 4.12
N SER A 207 6.67 -4.70 4.28
CA SER A 207 7.48 -4.62 5.50
C SER A 207 8.06 -3.22 5.69
N LYS A 208 8.56 -2.61 4.61
CA LYS A 208 9.05 -1.22 4.61
C LYS A 208 7.95 -0.24 5.00
N VAL A 209 6.79 -0.31 4.35
CA VAL A 209 5.63 0.56 4.65
C VAL A 209 5.24 0.46 6.12
N LYS A 210 5.08 -0.76 6.66
CA LYS A 210 4.78 -0.98 8.08
C LYS A 210 5.82 -0.33 8.99
N SER A 211 7.10 -0.59 8.76
CA SER A 211 8.20 -0.05 9.58
C SER A 211 8.28 1.48 9.49
N TYR A 212 8.12 2.06 8.31
CA TYR A 212 8.16 3.51 8.12
C TYR A 212 6.98 4.21 8.79
N LEU A 213 5.78 3.63 8.77
CA LEU A 213 4.64 4.17 9.51
C LEU A 213 4.87 4.16 11.01
N CYS A 214 5.46 3.09 11.56
CA CYS A 214 5.85 3.05 12.97
C CYS A 214 6.87 4.14 13.29
N ILE A 215 7.94 4.27 12.48
CA ILE A 215 8.95 5.32 12.68
C ILE A 215 8.32 6.71 12.61
N LEU A 216 7.47 6.96 11.61
CA LEU A 216 6.79 8.23 11.40
C LEU A 216 5.92 8.62 12.61
N LYS A 217 5.18 7.65 13.19
CA LYS A 217 4.42 7.87 14.43
C LYS A 217 5.34 8.33 15.56
N CYS A 218 6.42 7.59 15.81
CA CYS A 218 7.32 7.85 16.93
C CYS A 218 8.11 9.16 16.79
N THR A 219 8.43 9.56 15.56
CA THR A 219 9.07 10.86 15.31
C THR A 219 8.09 12.02 15.40
N THR A 220 6.81 11.78 15.12
CA THR A 220 5.76 12.82 15.13
C THR A 220 5.17 13.02 16.53
N LEU A 221 5.03 11.94 17.29
CA LEU A 221 4.37 11.89 18.61
C LEU A 221 5.32 11.29 19.67
N PRO A 222 6.44 11.96 20.00
CA PRO A 222 7.45 11.41 20.92
C PRO A 222 6.97 11.26 22.37
N GLU A 223 5.87 11.91 22.74
CA GLU A 223 5.24 11.81 24.07
C GLU A 223 4.50 10.48 24.28
N LEU A 224 4.20 9.76 23.19
CA LEU A 224 3.65 8.41 23.25
C LEU A 224 4.82 7.43 23.25
N GLU A 225 4.91 6.57 24.26
CA GLU A 225 5.96 5.56 24.31
C GLU A 225 5.91 4.67 23.05
N CYS A 226 7.04 4.68 22.34
CA CYS A 226 7.44 3.86 21.22
C CYS A 226 8.74 3.13 21.60
#